data_AF-A0A966RN49-F1
#
_entry.id   AF-A0A966RN49-F1
#
_cell.length_a   1.000
_cell.length_b   1.000
_cell.length_c   1.000
_cell.angle_alpha   90.00
_cell.angle_beta   90.00
_cell.angle_gamma   90.00
#
_symmetry.space_group_name_H-M   'P 1'
#
loop_
_entity.id
_entity.type
_entity.pdbx_description
1 polymer ?
#
loop_
_entity_poly.entity_id
_entity_poly.type
_entity_poly.pdbx_seq_one_letter_code
_entity_poly.pdbx_strand_id
1 'polypeptide(L)'
;MPSDTLVRANFSQLTVDERHDLRKRMKRLRYGVEFVRSMLQEKRLEHFLQVMSEAQDALGEYNDLHVAHALYKSHSAMHPQAWFAVGWLAAQSDYAADRCVKVLQAFSKVESPWRKKDLPTLDTSTDMGSPTN
;
A
#
# COMPACT_ATOMS: atom_id res chain seq x y z
N MET A 1 -8.55 -19.63 4.66
CA MET A 1 -9.55 -18.80 5.37
C MET A 1 -9.04 -17.35 5.39
N PRO A 2 -9.87 -16.33 5.13
CA PRO A 2 -10.11 -15.80 3.79
C PRO A 2 -9.29 -14.51 3.53
N SER A 3 -8.16 -14.63 2.83
CA SER A 3 -7.37 -13.48 2.38
C SER A 3 -8.15 -12.54 1.45
N ASP A 4 -9.17 -13.07 0.75
CA ASP A 4 -10.01 -12.33 -0.19
C ASP A 4 -11.01 -11.35 0.48
N THR A 5 -11.37 -11.59 1.75
CA THR A 5 -12.32 -10.73 2.48
C THR A 5 -11.62 -9.56 3.20
N LEU A 6 -10.36 -9.73 3.61
CA LEU A 6 -9.59 -8.69 4.31
C LEU A 6 -9.13 -7.54 3.40
N VAL A 7 -8.79 -7.83 2.13
CA VAL A 7 -8.27 -6.81 1.21
C VAL A 7 -9.40 -6.02 0.53
N ARG A 8 -10.60 -6.58 0.42
CA ARG A 8 -11.82 -5.87 -0.01
C ARG A 8 -12.34 -4.86 1.00
N ALA A 9 -12.14 -5.09 2.29
CA ALA A 9 -12.75 -4.28 3.33
C ALA A 9 -12.05 -2.94 3.61
N ASN A 10 -10.73 -2.81 3.44
CA ASN A 10 -10.03 -1.79 4.21
C ASN A 10 -9.61 -0.50 3.49
N PHE A 11 -9.16 -0.44 2.22
CA PHE A 11 -8.44 0.78 1.76
C PHE A 11 -9.26 2.09 1.78
N SER A 12 -10.53 2.05 1.36
CA SER A 12 -11.43 3.22 1.45
C SER A 12 -11.83 3.54 2.89
N GLN A 13 -11.90 2.52 3.76
CA GLN A 13 -12.23 2.64 5.18
C GLN A 13 -11.03 3.03 6.06
N LEU A 14 -9.81 2.86 5.56
CA LEU A 14 -8.59 3.27 6.25
C LEU A 14 -8.65 4.78 6.52
N THR A 15 -8.15 5.18 7.67
CA THR A 15 -7.83 6.59 7.95
C THR A 15 -6.71 7.07 7.04
N VAL A 16 -6.50 8.39 6.97
CA VAL A 16 -5.38 8.98 6.22
C VAL A 16 -4.03 8.43 6.70
N ASP A 17 -3.86 8.28 8.02
CA ASP A 17 -2.64 7.77 8.62
C ASP A 17 -2.39 6.30 8.26
N GLU A 18 -3.42 5.45 8.32
CA GLU A 18 -3.29 4.05 7.94
C GLU A 18 -2.96 3.87 6.44
N ARG A 19 -3.54 4.71 5.57
CA ARG A 19 -3.17 4.75 4.13
C ARG A 19 -1.72 5.16 3.95
N HIS A 20 -1.26 6.16 4.69
CA HIS A 20 0.12 6.61 4.66
C HIS A 20 1.09 5.52 5.14
N ASP A 21 0.74 4.78 6.18
CA ASP A 21 1.53 3.66 6.69
C ASP A 21 1.53 2.46 5.76
N LEU A 22 0.44 2.19 5.05
CA LEU A 22 0.41 1.20 3.97
C LEU A 22 1.40 1.59 2.86
N ARG A 23 1.40 2.84 2.42
CA ARG A 23 2.36 3.34 1.40
C ARG A 23 3.81 3.20 1.87
N LYS A 24 4.11 3.55 3.13
CA LYS A 24 5.44 3.33 3.72
C LYS A 24 5.84 1.85 3.71
N ARG A 25 4.92 0.95 4.10
CA ARG A 25 5.14 -0.51 4.07
C ARG A 25 5.44 -1.00 2.65
N MET A 26 4.66 -0.57 1.66
CA MET A 26 4.87 -0.94 0.25
C MET A 26 6.22 -0.46 -0.28
N LYS A 27 6.66 0.75 0.08
CA LYS A 27 8.01 1.24 -0.27
C LYS A 27 9.11 0.38 0.36
N ARG A 28 9.00 0.07 1.66
CA ARG A 28 9.96 -0.80 2.34
C ARG A 28 10.02 -2.19 1.72
N LEU A 29 8.87 -2.75 1.35
CA LEU A 29 8.81 -4.04 0.67
C LEU A 29 9.58 -4.02 -0.65
N ARG A 30 9.38 -2.98 -1.49
CA ARG A 30 10.16 -2.81 -2.72
C ARG A 30 11.66 -2.78 -2.43
N TYR A 31 12.09 -1.96 -1.48
CA TYR A 31 13.52 -1.86 -1.17
C TYR A 31 14.10 -3.18 -0.66
N GLY A 32 13.37 -3.90 0.20
CA GLY A 32 13.79 -5.21 0.68
C GLY A 32 13.92 -6.23 -0.45
N VAL A 33 12.94 -6.29 -1.35
CA VAL A 33 12.94 -7.22 -2.49
C VAL A 33 14.04 -6.89 -3.49
N GLU A 34 14.25 -5.60 -3.80
CA GLU A 34 15.35 -5.16 -4.67
C GLU A 34 16.72 -5.47 -4.05
N PHE A 35 16.86 -5.32 -2.74
CA PHE A 35 18.10 -5.64 -2.03
C PHE A 35 18.47 -7.13 -2.12
N VAL A 36 17.49 -8.03 -1.99
CA VAL A 36 17.72 -9.49 -2.06
C VAL A 36 17.51 -10.08 -3.45
N ARG A 37 17.33 -9.25 -4.48
CA ARG A 37 17.02 -9.65 -5.86
C ARG A 37 17.95 -10.76 -6.38
N SER A 38 19.26 -10.67 -6.11
CA SER A 38 20.26 -11.65 -6.56
C SER A 38 20.10 -13.05 -5.95
N MET A 39 19.34 -13.18 -4.86
CA MET A 39 19.08 -14.45 -4.16
C MET A 39 17.74 -15.09 -4.58
N LEU A 40 16.91 -14.38 -5.36
CA LEU A 40 15.56 -14.80 -5.72
C LEU A 40 15.51 -15.38 -7.15
N GLN A 41 14.49 -16.20 -7.42
CA GLN A 41 14.28 -16.74 -8.76
C GLN A 41 13.74 -15.65 -9.70
N GLU A 42 14.48 -15.36 -10.76
CA GLU A 42 14.23 -14.27 -11.70
C GLU A 42 12.78 -14.22 -12.22
N LYS A 43 12.25 -15.33 -12.75
CA LYS A 43 10.88 -15.37 -13.30
C LYS A 43 9.78 -15.03 -12.28
N ARG A 44 9.92 -15.49 -11.02
CA ARG A 44 8.92 -15.20 -9.96
C ARG A 44 9.07 -13.76 -9.48
N LEU A 45 10.30 -13.29 -9.41
CA LEU A 45 10.62 -11.95 -9.01
C LEU A 45 10.10 -10.89 -10.00
N GLU A 46 10.28 -11.10 -11.30
CA GLU A 46 9.80 -10.17 -12.33
C GLU A 46 8.28 -9.97 -12.25
N HIS A 47 7.52 -11.07 -12.20
CA HIS A 47 6.07 -10.99 -12.07
C HIS A 47 5.64 -10.30 -10.76
N PHE A 48 6.29 -10.65 -9.65
CA PHE A 48 6.02 -10.01 -8.36
C PHE A 48 6.29 -8.50 -8.38
N LEU A 49 7.44 -8.08 -8.92
CA LEU A 49 7.82 -6.67 -9.02
C LEU A 49 6.89 -5.89 -9.94
N GLN A 50 6.43 -6.49 -11.04
CA GLN A 50 5.48 -5.87 -11.96
C GLN A 50 4.17 -5.51 -11.26
N VAL A 51 3.52 -6.49 -10.61
CA VAL A 51 2.25 -6.27 -9.91
C VAL A 51 2.43 -5.36 -8.69
N MET A 52 3.58 -5.47 -7.99
CA MET A 52 3.92 -4.56 -6.90
C MET A 52 4.05 -3.11 -7.38
N SER A 53 4.66 -2.87 -8.55
CA SER A 53 4.80 -1.53 -9.11
C SER A 53 3.44 -0.92 -9.40
N GLU A 54 2.52 -1.68 -10.01
CA GLU A 54 1.15 -1.21 -10.27
C GLU A 54 0.41 -0.82 -8.98
N ALA A 55 0.61 -1.57 -7.90
CA ALA A 55 0.06 -1.23 -6.59
C ALA A 55 0.70 0.05 -6.00
N GLN A 56 2.01 0.22 -6.14
CA GLN A 56 2.71 1.41 -5.69
C GLN A 56 2.31 2.67 -6.47
N ASP A 57 2.10 2.55 -7.78
CA ASP A 57 1.71 3.65 -8.64
C ASP A 57 0.30 4.16 -8.30
N ALA A 58 -0.65 3.25 -8.07
CA ALA A 58 -2.00 3.64 -7.64
C ALA A 58 -2.00 4.33 -6.26
N LEU A 59 -1.22 3.80 -5.31
CA LEU A 59 -1.05 4.43 -3.99
C LEU A 59 -0.36 5.80 -4.09
N GLY A 60 0.53 5.97 -5.05
CA GLY A 60 1.18 7.24 -5.37
C GLY A 60 0.17 8.26 -5.89
N GLU A 61 -0.58 7.90 -6.93
CA GLU A 61 -1.60 8.74 -7.54
C GLU A 61 -2.65 9.21 -6.51
N TYR A 62 -3.19 8.29 -5.71
CA TYR A 62 -4.14 8.65 -4.66
C TYR A 62 -3.56 9.65 -3.65
N ASN A 63 -2.31 9.45 -3.24
CA ASN A 63 -1.64 10.38 -2.33
C ASN A 63 -1.45 11.76 -2.98
N ASP A 64 -1.08 11.82 -4.26
CA ASP A 64 -0.85 13.08 -4.96
C ASP A 64 -2.15 13.88 -5.08
N LEU A 65 -3.27 13.21 -5.36
CA LEU A 65 -4.62 13.82 -5.32
C LEU A 65 -4.96 14.36 -3.94
N HIS A 66 -4.66 13.61 -2.88
CA HIS A 66 -4.92 14.05 -1.50
C HIS A 66 -4.10 15.30 -1.12
N VAL A 67 -2.80 15.31 -1.46
CA VAL A 67 -1.91 16.45 -1.23
C VAL A 67 -2.37 17.66 -2.04
N ALA A 68 -2.70 17.47 -3.32
CA ALA A 68 -3.23 18.53 -4.17
C ALA A 68 -4.54 19.09 -3.60
N HIS A 69 -5.48 18.24 -3.21
CA HIS A 69 -6.75 18.68 -2.65
C HIS A 69 -6.55 19.55 -1.40
N ALA A 70 -5.66 19.15 -0.49
CA ALA A 70 -5.32 19.95 0.70
C ALA A 70 -4.71 21.31 0.32
N LEU A 71 -3.79 21.33 -0.65
CA LEU A 71 -3.14 22.55 -1.14
C LEU A 71 -4.14 23.51 -1.78
N TYR A 72 -5.00 23.03 -2.68
CA TYR A 72 -6.00 23.89 -3.33
C TYR A 72 -7.05 24.38 -2.33
N LYS A 73 -7.45 23.54 -1.37
CA LYS A 73 -8.37 23.94 -0.31
C LYS A 73 -7.79 25.06 0.56
N SER A 74 -6.50 24.99 0.93
CA SER A 74 -5.87 26.04 1.74
C SER A 74 -5.76 27.39 1.02
N HIS A 75 -5.72 27.39 -0.32
CA HIS A 75 -5.64 28.61 -1.13
C HIS A 75 -6.99 29.14 -1.61
N SER A 76 -8.07 28.37 -1.43
CA SER A 76 -9.42 28.71 -1.91
C SER A 76 -10.01 30.00 -1.32
N ALA A 77 -9.56 30.41 -0.13
CA ALA A 77 -9.97 31.66 0.49
C ALA A 77 -9.44 32.90 -0.24
N MET A 78 -8.21 32.83 -0.78
CA MET A 78 -7.59 33.93 -1.53
C MET A 78 -7.88 33.84 -3.04
N HIS A 79 -8.16 32.63 -3.53
CA HIS A 79 -8.41 32.36 -4.94
C HIS A 79 -9.70 31.54 -5.10
N PRO A 80 -10.87 32.18 -5.19
CA PRO A 80 -12.16 31.48 -5.29
C PRO A 80 -12.25 30.50 -6.47
N GLN A 81 -11.57 30.77 -7.58
CA GLN A 81 -11.46 29.84 -8.72
C GLN A 81 -10.85 28.47 -8.35
N ALA A 82 -10.09 28.37 -7.26
CA ALA A 82 -9.54 27.11 -6.77
C ALA A 82 -10.63 26.13 -6.30
N TRP A 83 -11.84 26.61 -5.98
CA TRP A 83 -12.96 25.73 -5.58
C TRP A 83 -13.35 24.73 -6.66
N PHE A 84 -13.21 25.10 -7.94
CA PHE A 84 -13.42 24.15 -9.03
C PHE A 84 -12.43 22.98 -8.95
N ALA A 85 -11.14 23.28 -8.75
CA ALA A 85 -10.10 22.26 -8.60
C ALA A 85 -10.32 21.40 -7.35
N VAL A 86 -10.74 21.99 -6.22
CA VAL A 86 -11.08 21.24 -4.99
C VAL A 86 -12.17 20.21 -5.27
N GLY A 87 -13.27 20.61 -5.92
CA GLY A 87 -14.35 19.70 -6.27
C GLY A 87 -13.91 18.59 -7.23
N TRP A 88 -13.16 18.94 -8.28
CA TRP A 88 -12.63 17.98 -9.24
C TRP A 88 -11.66 16.97 -8.60
N LEU A 89 -10.74 17.44 -7.75
CA LEU A 89 -9.79 16.59 -7.03
C LEU A 89 -10.48 15.63 -6.05
N ALA A 90 -11.56 16.06 -5.41
CA ALA A 90 -12.37 15.20 -4.56
C ALA A 90 -12.98 14.04 -5.35
N ALA A 91 -13.62 14.32 -6.49
CA ALA A 91 -14.20 13.29 -7.35
C ALA A 91 -13.12 12.34 -7.91
N GLN A 92 -11.97 12.88 -8.33
CA GLN A 92 -10.86 12.06 -8.83
C GLN A 92 -10.27 11.14 -7.75
N SER A 93 -10.26 11.60 -6.49
CA SER A 93 -9.78 10.81 -5.35
C SER A 93 -10.62 9.56 -5.12
N ASP A 94 -11.93 9.61 -5.36
CA ASP A 94 -12.82 8.44 -5.23
C ASP A 94 -12.47 7.36 -6.27
N TYR A 95 -12.29 7.76 -7.55
CA TYR A 95 -11.86 6.84 -8.60
C TYR A 95 -10.47 6.23 -8.32
N ALA A 96 -9.53 7.04 -7.82
CA ALA A 96 -8.19 6.57 -7.46
C ALA A 96 -8.24 5.59 -6.26
N ALA A 97 -9.14 5.81 -5.31
CA ALA A 97 -9.35 4.88 -4.18
C ALA A 97 -9.83 3.51 -4.67
N ASP A 98 -10.80 3.48 -5.59
CA ASP A 98 -11.29 2.24 -6.21
C ASP A 98 -10.18 1.50 -6.97
N ARG A 99 -9.33 2.25 -7.68
CA ARG A 99 -8.15 1.68 -8.34
C ARG A 99 -7.20 1.06 -7.33
N CYS A 100 -6.88 1.75 -6.23
CA CYS A 100 -6.03 1.24 -5.15
C CYS A 100 -6.56 -0.09 -4.61
N VAL A 101 -7.86 -0.18 -4.33
CA VAL A 101 -8.52 -1.41 -3.86
C VAL A 101 -8.27 -2.56 -4.84
N LYS A 102 -8.50 -2.36 -6.13
CA LYS A 102 -8.33 -3.39 -7.16
C LYS A 102 -6.89 -3.89 -7.27
N VAL A 103 -5.92 -2.98 -7.35
CA VAL A 103 -4.51 -3.37 -7.53
C VAL A 103 -3.91 -3.99 -6.25
N LEU A 104 -4.32 -3.54 -5.07
CA LEU A 104 -3.90 -4.15 -3.80
C LEU A 104 -4.47 -5.57 -3.64
N GLN A 105 -5.71 -5.79 -4.08
CA GLN A 105 -6.28 -7.14 -4.15
C GLN A 105 -5.51 -8.03 -5.11
N ALA A 106 -5.22 -7.55 -6.32
CA ALA A 106 -4.40 -8.30 -7.27
C ALA A 106 -3.03 -8.65 -6.67
N PHE A 107 -2.34 -7.67 -6.08
CA PHE A 107 -1.04 -7.87 -5.43
C PHE A 107 -1.10 -8.89 -4.28
N SER A 108 -2.14 -8.87 -3.45
CA SER A 108 -2.29 -9.81 -2.33
C SER A 108 -2.41 -11.28 -2.74
N LYS A 109 -2.75 -11.54 -4.02
CA LYS A 109 -2.88 -12.89 -4.60
C LYS A 109 -1.60 -13.38 -5.27
N VAL A 110 -0.63 -12.48 -5.48
CA VAL A 110 0.64 -12.85 -6.13
C VAL A 110 1.48 -13.69 -5.17
N GLU A 111 2.00 -14.81 -5.66
CA GLU A 111 2.92 -15.62 -4.88
C GLU A 111 4.18 -14.83 -4.55
N SER A 112 4.65 -14.97 -3.30
CA SER A 112 5.92 -14.38 -2.90
C SER A 112 7.09 -14.94 -3.71
N PRO A 113 8.11 -14.13 -4.04
CA PRO A 113 9.23 -14.58 -4.85
C PRO A 113 10.24 -15.48 -4.08
N TRP A 114 10.16 -15.53 -2.75
CA TRP A 114 10.94 -16.44 -1.89
C TRP A 114 10.25 -17.78 -1.68
N ARG A 115 11.01 -18.85 -1.41
CA ARG A 115 10.43 -20.17 -1.11
C ARG A 115 10.14 -20.29 0.38
N LYS A 116 9.18 -21.13 0.74
CA LYS A 116 8.86 -21.40 2.15
C LYS A 116 10.05 -21.90 2.97
N LYS A 117 10.97 -22.65 2.35
CA LYS A 117 12.19 -23.13 3.00
C LYS A 117 13.22 -22.02 3.30
N ASP A 118 13.07 -20.86 2.65
CA ASP A 118 13.96 -19.71 2.82
C ASP A 118 13.48 -18.79 3.96
N LEU A 119 12.26 -19.02 4.48
CA LEU A 119 11.74 -18.28 5.62
C LEU A 119 12.37 -18.78 6.91
N PRO A 120 12.78 -17.89 7.83
CA PRO A 120 13.23 -18.31 9.14
C PRO A 120 12.09 -19.07 9.82
N THR A 121 12.38 -20.25 10.37
CA THR A 121 11.49 -20.92 11.32
C THR A 121 11.34 -20.00 12.52
N LEU A 122 10.23 -19.27 12.57
CA LEU A 122 9.85 -18.53 13.77
C LEU A 122 9.56 -19.59 14.82
N ASP A 123 10.55 -19.86 15.65
CA ASP A 123 10.33 -20.59 16.89
C ASP A 123 9.33 -19.77 17.71
N THR A 124 8.15 -20.33 17.91
CA THR A 124 7.09 -19.71 18.71
C THR A 124 7.34 -19.89 20.21
N SER A 125 8.51 -20.41 20.60
CA SER A 125 8.92 -20.60 21.99
C SER A 125 9.98 -19.59 22.45
N THR A 126 9.61 -18.30 22.49
CA THR A 126 10.37 -17.32 23.29
C THR A 126 9.42 -16.54 24.19
N ASP A 127 9.34 -17.04 25.42
CA ASP A 127 9.34 -16.28 26.67
C ASP A 127 8.08 -15.47 27.04
N MET A 128 7.06 -16.21 27.51
CA MET A 128 6.13 -15.68 28.52
C MET A 128 6.91 -15.52 29.83
N GLY A 129 7.53 -14.35 29.99
CA GLY A 129 8.15 -13.93 31.25
C GLY A 129 7.18 -14.18 32.41
N SER A 130 7.56 -15.14 33.26
CA SER A 130 6.84 -15.43 34.51
C SER A 130 6.93 -14.21 35.42
N PRO A 131 5.82 -13.77 36.06
CA PRO A 131 5.88 -12.71 37.04
C PRO A 131 6.55 -13.26 38.31
N THR A 132 7.78 -12.82 38.58
CA THR A 132 8.41 -13.03 39.89
C THR A 132 7.80 -12.08 40.91
N ASN A 133 7.05 -12.69 41.84
CA ASN A 133 6.81 -12.37 43.25
C ASN A 133 6.93 -10.91 43.72
#